data_AF-A0A6G0PYU5-F1
#
_entry.id   AF-A0A6G0PYU5-F1
#
_cell.length_a   1.000
_cell.length_b   1.000
_cell.length_c   1.000
_cell.angle_alpha   90.00
_cell.angle_beta   90.00
_cell.angle_gamma   90.00
#
_symmetry.space_group_name_H-M   'P 1'
#
loop_
_entity.id
_entity.type
_entity.pdbx_description
1 polymer ?
#
loop_
_entity_poly.entity_id
_entity_poly.type
_entity_poly.pdbx_seq_one_letter_code
_entity_poly.pdbx_strand_id
1 'polypeptide(L)'
;RISSCIRNDVKFPDIGRFDPCQCMGDCFWDSCSNVASASFCTQKYCNLGARCSNAPRMLSTLQLFETGRVGLGVYTTTDLDVGDVLGEYCGELTEFPQ
;
A
#
# COMPACT_ATOMS: atom_id res chain seq x y z
N ARG A 1 -4.38 -3.25 14.18
CA ARG A 1 -5.85 -3.20 14.44
C ARG A 1 -6.19 -1.74 14.66
N ILE A 2 -6.92 -1.10 13.74
CA ILE A 2 -7.29 0.32 13.86
C ILE A 2 -8.35 0.42 14.97
N SER A 3 -8.03 1.15 16.05
CA SER A 3 -8.86 1.23 17.28
C SER A 3 -9.83 2.41 17.28
N SER A 4 -9.63 3.40 16.42
CA SER A 4 -10.50 4.56 16.25
C SER A 4 -10.47 5.04 14.79
N CYS A 5 -11.61 5.46 14.29
CA CYS A 5 -11.76 6.05 12.95
C CYS A 5 -12.25 7.48 13.13
N ILE A 6 -11.40 8.45 12.78
CA ILE A 6 -11.76 9.88 12.81
C ILE A 6 -12.46 10.17 11.48
N ARG A 7 -13.69 10.68 11.53
CA ARG A 7 -14.45 11.08 10.33
C ARG A 7 -14.24 12.58 10.11
N ASN A 8 -13.34 12.93 9.20
CA ASN A 8 -13.07 14.33 8.80
C ASN A 8 -13.87 14.75 7.55
N ASP A 9 -15.03 14.12 7.29
CA ASP A 9 -15.84 14.29 6.06
C ASP A 9 -15.08 14.12 4.72
N VAL A 10 -13.85 13.59 4.76
CA VAL A 10 -13.07 13.20 3.58
C VAL A 10 -13.82 12.10 2.85
N LYS A 11 -14.35 12.43 1.67
CA LYS A 11 -15.01 11.49 0.76
C LYS A 11 -14.02 11.03 -0.29
N PHE A 12 -13.67 9.76 -0.25
CA PHE A 12 -12.98 9.13 -1.37
C PHE A 12 -13.96 8.96 -2.54
N PRO A 13 -13.53 9.22 -3.78
CA PRO A 13 -14.32 8.89 -4.96
C PRO A 13 -14.71 7.41 -4.93
N ASP A 14 -15.97 7.11 -5.23
CA ASP A 14 -16.38 5.73 -5.44
C ASP A 14 -15.70 5.21 -6.70
N ILE A 15 -14.88 4.18 -6.55
CA ILE A 15 -14.23 3.50 -7.68
C ILE A 15 -15.26 2.72 -8.52
N GLY A 16 -16.49 2.55 -8.03
CA GLY A 16 -17.52 1.78 -8.69
C GLY A 16 -17.44 0.29 -8.35
N ARG A 17 -18.17 -0.54 -9.11
CA ARG A 17 -18.21 -1.99 -8.89
C ARG A 17 -17.02 -2.66 -9.55
N PHE A 18 -16.12 -3.18 -8.72
CA PHE A 18 -15.02 -4.04 -9.15
C PHE A 18 -15.18 -5.43 -8.54
N ASP A 19 -14.93 -6.44 -9.37
CA ASP A 19 -14.85 -7.82 -8.93
C ASP A 19 -13.53 -8.08 -8.19
N PRO A 20 -13.49 -9.04 -7.24
CA PRO A 20 -12.24 -9.52 -6.67
C PRO A 20 -11.23 -9.90 -7.74
N CYS A 21 -9.93 -9.66 -7.50
CA CYS A 21 -8.91 -10.04 -8.45
C CYS A 21 -8.88 -11.57 -8.66
N GLN A 22 -8.78 -11.99 -9.92
CA GLN A 22 -8.78 -13.41 -10.31
C GLN A 22 -7.37 -13.99 -10.48
N CYS A 23 -6.36 -13.32 -9.95
CA CYS A 23 -4.98 -13.79 -10.00
C CYS A 23 -4.85 -15.18 -9.36
N MET A 24 -4.28 -16.13 -10.11
CA MET A 24 -3.91 -17.47 -9.61
C MET A 24 -2.51 -17.47 -8.98
N GLY A 25 -1.61 -16.63 -9.51
CA GLY A 25 -0.31 -16.33 -8.95
C GLY A 25 -0.31 -15.00 -8.21
N ASP A 26 0.88 -14.43 -8.04
CA ASP A 26 1.03 -13.16 -7.34
C ASP A 26 0.32 -11.99 -8.06
N CYS A 27 -0.07 -10.99 -7.28
CA CYS A 27 -0.77 -9.80 -7.77
C CYS A 27 0.24 -8.70 -8.13
N PHE A 28 0.86 -8.84 -9.30
CA PHE A 28 1.81 -7.85 -9.80
C PHE A 28 1.12 -6.62 -10.38
N TRP A 29 1.92 -5.54 -10.53
CA TRP A 29 1.42 -4.23 -10.91
C TRP A 29 0.72 -4.20 -12.28
N ASP A 30 1.20 -5.03 -13.21
CA ASP A 30 0.79 -5.08 -14.61
C ASP A 30 -0.31 -6.12 -14.90
N SER A 31 -0.58 -7.03 -13.97
CA SER A 31 -1.46 -8.18 -14.19
C SER A 31 -2.64 -8.26 -13.23
N CYS A 32 -2.58 -7.57 -12.09
CA CYS A 32 -3.67 -7.60 -11.12
C CYS A 32 -4.76 -6.57 -11.44
N SER A 33 -6.01 -7.03 -11.57
CA SER A 33 -7.16 -6.15 -11.80
C SER A 33 -7.40 -5.14 -10.67
N ASN A 34 -7.08 -5.50 -9.42
CA ASN A 34 -7.17 -4.55 -8.32
C ASN A 34 -6.13 -3.43 -8.46
N VAL A 35 -4.94 -3.71 -8.98
CA VAL A 35 -3.94 -2.67 -9.26
C VAL A 35 -4.46 -1.74 -10.38
N ALA A 36 -5.05 -2.30 -11.43
CA ALA A 36 -5.65 -1.52 -12.52
C ALA A 36 -6.78 -0.60 -12.03
N SER A 37 -7.47 -0.96 -10.94
CA SER A 37 -8.48 -0.11 -10.28
C SER A 37 -7.90 0.77 -9.16
N ALA A 38 -6.58 0.95 -9.11
CA ALA A 38 -5.86 1.69 -8.06
C ALA A 38 -6.26 1.26 -6.63
N SER A 39 -6.48 -0.04 -6.43
CA SER A 39 -7.01 -0.63 -5.20
C SER A 39 -6.06 -1.70 -4.64
N PHE A 40 -5.92 -1.71 -3.32
CA PHE A 40 -5.14 -2.75 -2.65
C PHE A 40 -5.87 -4.08 -2.59
N CYS A 41 -5.10 -5.17 -2.66
CA CYS A 41 -5.61 -6.51 -2.39
C CYS A 41 -5.87 -6.67 -0.89
N THR A 42 -7.13 -6.79 -0.51
CA THR A 42 -7.55 -7.11 0.85
C THR A 42 -8.07 -8.54 0.94
N GLN A 43 -8.27 -9.07 2.16
CA GLN A 43 -8.68 -10.45 2.39
C GLN A 43 -9.94 -10.87 1.59
N LYS A 44 -10.87 -9.92 1.41
CA LYS A 44 -12.15 -10.16 0.73
C LYS A 44 -12.05 -10.09 -0.79
N TYR A 45 -11.11 -9.30 -1.31
CA TYR A 45 -11.03 -8.95 -2.73
C TYR A 45 -9.79 -9.53 -3.42
N CYS A 46 -9.13 -10.49 -2.79
CA CYS A 46 -7.95 -11.17 -3.32
C CYS A 46 -8.06 -12.68 -3.14
N ASN A 47 -7.92 -13.44 -4.22
CA ASN A 47 -7.94 -14.91 -4.18
C ASN A 47 -6.80 -15.49 -3.33
N LEU A 48 -5.69 -14.76 -3.16
CA LEU A 48 -4.58 -15.13 -2.28
C LEU A 48 -4.77 -14.67 -0.83
N GLY A 49 -5.94 -14.15 -0.46
CA GLY A 49 -6.25 -13.73 0.91
C GLY A 49 -5.29 -12.67 1.44
N ALA A 50 -5.02 -11.63 0.63
CA ALA A 50 -4.07 -10.55 0.96
C ALA A 50 -2.63 -11.02 1.27
N ARG A 51 -2.21 -12.19 0.79
CA ARG A 51 -0.83 -12.67 0.82
C ARG A 51 -0.16 -12.54 -0.55
N CYS A 52 -0.33 -11.38 -1.18
CA CYS A 52 0.18 -11.07 -2.51
C CYS A 52 0.95 -9.74 -2.48
N SER A 53 1.67 -9.41 -3.55
CA SER A 53 2.49 -8.20 -3.64
C SER A 53 1.70 -6.89 -3.65
N ASN A 54 0.45 -6.88 -4.12
CA ASN A 54 -0.47 -5.72 -4.01
C ASN A 54 -1.23 -5.66 -2.66
N ALA A 55 -0.90 -6.51 -1.68
CA ALA A 55 -1.50 -6.40 -0.36
C ALA A 55 -0.77 -5.34 0.49
N PRO A 56 -1.48 -4.55 1.31
CA PRO A 56 -0.83 -3.62 2.24
C PRO A 56 0.07 -4.40 3.20
N ARG A 57 1.37 -4.09 3.20
CA ARG A 57 2.37 -4.79 4.03
C ARG A 57 3.43 -3.81 4.53
N MET A 58 3.95 -4.08 5.73
CA MET A 58 5.21 -3.50 6.17
C MET A 58 6.35 -4.43 5.77
N LEU A 59 7.35 -3.89 5.10
CA LEU A 59 8.56 -4.62 4.75
C LEU A 59 9.61 -4.46 5.85
N SER A 60 10.06 -5.58 6.42
CA SER A 60 11.20 -5.61 7.36
C SER A 60 12.54 -5.32 6.67
N THR A 61 12.55 -5.26 5.34
CA THR A 61 13.74 -5.04 4.53
C THR A 61 14.14 -3.57 4.46
N LEU A 62 13.24 -2.64 4.80
CA LEU A 62 13.54 -1.21 4.86
C LEU A 62 14.09 -0.82 6.23
N GLN A 63 15.24 -0.13 6.25
CA GLN A 63 15.91 0.32 7.46
C GLN A 63 16.29 1.80 7.38
N LEU A 64 16.35 2.44 8.55
CA LEU A 64 16.79 3.82 8.68
C LEU A 64 18.32 3.90 8.78
N PHE A 65 18.90 4.95 8.22
CA PHE A 65 20.31 5.28 8.40
C PHE A 65 20.52 6.79 8.51
N GLU A 66 21.60 7.21 9.17
CA GLU A 66 21.99 8.61 9.27
C GLU A 66 22.68 9.08 7.99
N THR A 67 22.14 10.12 7.35
CA THR A 67 22.74 10.67 6.11
C THR A 67 23.90 11.62 6.38
N GLY A 68 24.04 12.12 7.62
CA GLY A 68 25.04 13.11 8.00
C GLY A 68 24.81 14.54 7.47
N ARG A 69 23.75 14.78 6.68
CA ARG A 69 23.44 16.12 6.12
C ARG A 69 21.96 16.51 6.20
N VAL A 70 21.04 15.59 5.93
CA VAL A 70 19.60 15.88 5.78
C VAL A 70 18.73 15.09 6.76
N GLY A 71 19.34 14.57 7.83
CA GLY A 71 18.68 13.72 8.82
C GLY A 71 18.69 12.24 8.42
N LEU A 72 17.61 11.53 8.71
CA LEU A 72 17.48 10.10 8.47
C LEU A 72 17.09 9.81 7.01
N GLY A 73 17.78 8.84 6.41
CA GLY A 73 17.42 8.23 5.14
C GLY A 73 16.87 6.82 5.35
N VAL A 74 16.29 6.25 4.29
CA VAL A 74 15.81 4.86 4.26
C VAL A 74 16.59 4.11 3.20
N TYR A 75 17.03 2.89 3.50
CA TYR A 75 17.65 1.98 2.54
C TYR A 75 17.03 0.58 2.63
N THR A 76 17.16 -0.20 1.56
CA THR A 76 16.75 -1.61 1.53
C THR A 76 17.92 -2.52 1.90
N THR A 77 17.63 -3.60 2.61
CA THR A 77 18.60 -4.67 2.96
C THR A 77 18.54 -5.86 2.01
N THR A 78 17.64 -5.82 1.03
CA THR A 78 17.47 -6.83 -0.02
C THR A 78 17.42 -6.17 -1.38
N ASP A 79 17.70 -6.95 -2.41
CA ASP A 79 17.52 -6.52 -3.80
C ASP A 79 16.05 -6.13 -4.06
N LEU A 80 15.87 -5.18 -4.97
CA LEU A 80 14.56 -4.69 -5.41
C LEU A 80 14.45 -4.87 -6.91
N ASP A 81 13.31 -5.40 -7.34
CA ASP A 81 12.97 -5.52 -8.74
C ASP A 81 12.12 -4.33 -9.21
N VAL A 82 12.12 -4.08 -10.52
CA VAL A 82 11.29 -3.04 -11.12
C VAL A 82 9.82 -3.38 -10.90
N GLY A 83 9.09 -2.47 -10.25
CA GLY A 83 7.67 -2.64 -9.92
C GLY A 83 7.41 -3.10 -8.48
N ASP A 84 8.45 -3.28 -7.67
CA ASP A 84 8.29 -3.61 -6.25
C ASP A 84 7.63 -2.47 -5.46
N VAL A 85 6.62 -2.84 -4.67
CA VAL A 85 5.96 -1.93 -3.72
C VAL A 85 6.70 -1.98 -2.39
N LEU A 86 7.37 -0.87 -2.06
CA LEU A 86 8.18 -0.73 -0.84
C LEU A 86 7.35 -0.47 0.42
N GLY A 87 6.24 0.25 0.28
CA GLY A 87 5.36 0.58 1.39
C GLY A 87 4.40 1.69 1.04
N GLU A 88 3.38 1.86 1.89
CA GLU A 88 2.44 2.96 1.82
C GLU A 88 2.99 4.18 2.59
N TYR A 89 2.74 5.37 2.06
CA TYR A 89 3.01 6.60 2.80
C TYR A 89 1.89 6.84 3.82
N CYS A 90 2.08 6.32 5.03
CA CYS A 90 1.13 6.49 6.13
C CYS A 90 1.47 7.72 6.99
N GLY A 91 0.46 8.37 7.53
CA GLY A 91 0.61 9.50 8.44
C GLY A 91 -0.73 10.01 8.94
N GLU A 92 -0.72 11.16 9.59
CA GLU A 92 -1.94 11.86 9.97
C GLU A 92 -2.46 12.68 8.78
N LEU A 93 -3.75 12.50 8.44
CA LEU A 93 -4.41 13.31 7.43
C LEU A 93 -5.03 14.54 8.09
N THR A 94 -4.42 15.70 7.88
CA THR A 94 -4.85 16.99 8.45
C THR A 94 -5.36 17.94 7.38
N GLU A 95 -6.46 18.64 7.65
CA GLU A 95 -6.91 19.79 6.85
C GLU A 95 -6.29 21.09 7.38
N PHE A 96 -6.01 22.04 6.50
CA PHE A 96 -5.59 23.38 6.95
C PHE A 96 -6.77 24.07 7.66
N PRO A 97 -6.53 24.78 8.77
CA PRO A 97 -7.54 25.66 9.35
C PRO A 97 -8.01 26.67 8.28
N GLN A 98 -9.32 26.82 8.14
CA GLN A 98 -9.92 27.85 7.28
C GLN A 98 -9.66 29.26 7.82
#